data_AF-A0A2S7KQA0-F1
#
_entry.id   AF-A0A2S7KQA0-F1
#
_cell.length_a   1.000
_cell.length_b   1.000
_cell.length_c   1.000
_cell.angle_alpha   90.00
_cell.angle_beta   90.00
_cell.angle_gamma   90.00
#
_symmetry.space_group_name_H-M   'P 1'
#
loop_
_entity.id
_entity.type
_entity.pdbx_description
1 polymer ?
#
loop_
_entity_poly.entity_id
_entity_poly.type
_entity_poly.pdbx_seq_one_letter_code
_entity_poly.pdbx_strand_id
1 'polypeptide(L)'
;MILGLMIFLVSLGNLQAQEEVSEEKASKDPYAYIDSSKVYLDVVERGYRSPQVLQKLADSYYFKSEYAEALRWYQELFSSYPNEAYPETLSEDYYLRAARSAKAISNKELAVELIGQYSAMGGDPKLVQAFLK
;
A
#
# COMPACT_ATOMS: atom_id res chain seq x y z
N MET A 1 26.52 -58.99 -21.44
CA MET A 1 25.07 -59.21 -21.27
C MET A 1 24.83 -59.32 -19.77
N ILE A 2 24.19 -58.40 -19.05
CA ILE A 2 23.17 -57.39 -19.32
C ILE A 2 23.40 -56.37 -18.19
N LEU A 3 23.85 -55.15 -18.46
CA LEU A 3 22.97 -53.98 -18.58
C LEU A 3 21.66 -54.13 -17.79
N GLY A 4 21.73 -54.18 -16.46
CA GLY A 4 20.54 -54.26 -15.61
C GLY A 4 20.78 -53.57 -14.28
N LEU A 5 19.93 -52.58 -13.99
CA LEU A 5 19.78 -51.85 -12.72
C LEU A 5 21.02 -51.01 -12.31
N MET A 6 21.13 -49.70 -12.54
CA MET A 6 20.18 -48.65 -12.15
C MET A 6 19.34 -49.03 -10.93
N ILE A 7 19.76 -48.58 -9.74
CA ILE A 7 18.92 -47.97 -8.70
C ILE A 7 19.78 -47.89 -7.41
N PHE A 8 20.07 -46.64 -7.03
CA PHE A 8 20.06 -46.18 -5.64
C PHE A 8 21.27 -46.50 -4.75
N LEU A 9 22.37 -45.77 -4.96
CA LEU A 9 23.25 -45.39 -3.84
C LEU A 9 23.21 -43.87 -3.67
N VAL A 10 22.26 -43.52 -2.81
CA VAL A 10 22.03 -42.29 -2.04
C VAL A 10 23.25 -41.39 -1.86
N SER A 11 23.01 -40.12 -2.21
CA SER A 11 23.47 -38.86 -1.61
C SER A 11 24.76 -38.89 -0.79
N LEU A 12 25.70 -38.03 -1.17
CA LEU A 12 26.43 -37.12 -0.27
C LEU A 12 27.22 -36.12 -1.13
N GLY A 13 26.83 -34.86 -1.09
CA GLY A 13 27.58 -33.77 -1.74
C GLY A 13 26.74 -32.68 -2.37
N ASN A 14 25.69 -32.18 -1.68
CA ASN A 14 25.23 -30.83 -1.95
C ASN A 14 26.35 -29.87 -1.50
N LEU A 15 27.26 -29.56 -2.42
CA LEU A 15 28.24 -28.50 -2.23
C LEU A 15 27.49 -27.16 -2.39
N GLN A 16 26.73 -26.79 -1.36
CA GLN A 16 26.32 -25.40 -1.18
C GLN A 16 27.57 -24.64 -0.76
N ALA A 17 28.29 -24.09 -1.74
CA ALA A 17 29.16 -22.96 -1.48
C ALA A 17 28.22 -21.80 -1.13
N GLN A 18 27.94 -21.63 0.16
CA GLN A 18 27.33 -20.43 0.68
C GLN A 18 28.36 -19.32 0.48
N GLU A 19 28.23 -18.61 -0.63
CA GLU A 19 28.90 -17.33 -0.82
C GLU A 19 28.31 -16.41 0.25
N GLU A 20 29.05 -16.27 1.34
CA GLU A 20 28.81 -15.28 2.37
C GLU A 20 28.89 -13.94 1.67
N VAL A 21 27.74 -13.40 1.25
CA VAL A 21 27.62 -12.01 0.81
C VAL A 21 27.97 -11.21 2.05
N SER A 22 29.26 -10.89 2.18
CA SER A 22 29.74 -9.85 3.05
C SER A 22 28.85 -8.65 2.78
N GLU A 23 28.24 -8.08 3.82
CA GLU A 23 27.54 -6.80 3.77
C GLU A 23 28.55 -5.74 3.33
N GLU A 24 28.81 -5.70 2.03
CA GLU A 24 29.56 -4.68 1.36
C GLU A 24 28.69 -3.45 1.43
N LYS A 25 28.97 -2.66 2.48
CA LYS A 25 28.51 -1.30 2.76
C LYS A 25 27.65 -0.81 1.60
N ALA A 26 26.33 -0.93 1.77
CA ALA A 26 25.37 -0.26 0.91
C ALA A 26 25.88 1.17 0.75
N SER A 27 26.43 1.46 -0.42
CA SER A 27 26.69 2.81 -0.85
C SER A 27 25.32 3.46 -0.77
N LYS A 28 25.10 4.22 0.32
CA LYS A 28 23.91 5.02 0.48
C LYS A 28 23.95 6.00 -0.67
N ASP A 29 23.34 5.61 -1.77
CA ASP A 29 23.05 6.50 -2.86
C ASP A 29 22.37 7.72 -2.20
N PRO A 30 22.94 8.93 -2.33
CA PRO A 30 22.39 10.12 -1.68
C PRO A 30 20.96 10.43 -2.14
N TYR A 31 20.46 9.76 -3.20
CA TYR A 31 19.10 9.82 -3.69
C TYR A 31 18.18 8.69 -3.18
N ALA A 32 18.69 7.72 -2.39
CA ALA A 32 18.00 6.47 -2.05
C ALA A 32 16.74 6.59 -1.18
N TYR A 33 16.37 7.78 -0.71
CA TYR A 33 15.16 7.94 0.10
C TYR A 33 14.57 9.35 0.01
N ILE A 34 14.06 9.72 -1.17
CA ILE A 34 13.16 10.88 -1.24
C ILE A 34 11.84 10.48 -0.57
N ASP A 35 11.58 11.07 0.59
CA ASP A 35 10.30 10.90 1.30
C ASP A 35 9.21 11.65 0.54
N SER A 36 8.45 10.91 -0.27
CA SER A 36 7.40 11.48 -1.13
C SER A 36 6.34 12.21 -0.33
N SER A 37 6.06 11.80 0.91
CA SER A 37 5.09 12.49 1.75
C SER A 37 5.54 13.91 2.08
N LYS A 38 6.83 14.13 2.35
CA LYS A 38 7.39 15.48 2.58
C LYS A 38 7.25 16.37 1.35
N VAL A 39 7.51 15.83 0.16
CA VAL A 39 7.41 16.59 -1.09
C VAL A 39 5.96 17.03 -1.34
N TYR A 40 5.00 16.13 -1.24
CA TYR A 40 3.60 16.50 -1.47
C TYR A 40 3.02 17.34 -0.33
N LEU A 41 3.51 17.18 0.90
CA LEU A 41 3.15 18.04 2.03
C LEU A 41 3.55 19.49 1.76
N ASP A 42 4.79 19.76 1.33
CA ASP A 42 5.24 21.12 0.96
C ASP A 42 4.34 21.75 -0.10
N VAL A 43 3.95 20.98 -1.13
CA VAL A 43 3.04 21.45 -2.19
C VAL A 43 1.68 21.88 -1.62
N VAL A 44 1.13 21.09 -0.70
CA VAL A 44 -0.14 21.37 -0.02
C VAL A 44 -0.03 22.57 0.93
N GLU A 45 1.07 22.70 1.67
CA GLU A 45 1.35 23.83 2.58
C GLU A 45 1.53 25.14 1.82
N ARG A 46 2.03 25.07 0.59
CA ARG A 46 2.10 26.20 -0.35
C ARG A 46 0.75 26.54 -1.01
N GLY A 47 -0.31 25.84 -0.65
CA GLY A 47 -1.69 26.11 -1.07
C GLY A 47 -2.15 25.33 -2.31
N TYR A 48 -1.31 24.47 -2.89
CA TYR A 48 -1.68 23.69 -4.06
C TYR A 48 -2.31 22.36 -3.64
N ARG A 49 -3.65 22.32 -3.62
CA ARG A 49 -4.44 21.19 -3.11
C ARG A 49 -5.26 20.50 -4.19
N SER A 50 -4.67 20.23 -5.36
CA SER A 50 -5.39 19.49 -6.40
C SER A 50 -5.71 18.06 -5.96
N PRO A 51 -6.69 17.37 -6.58
CA PRO A 51 -7.01 16.00 -6.22
C PRO A 51 -5.79 15.07 -6.33
N GLN A 52 -5.00 15.23 -7.39
CA GLN A 52 -3.81 14.41 -7.61
C GLN A 52 -2.74 14.64 -6.55
N VAL A 53 -2.59 15.87 -6.05
CA VAL A 53 -1.65 16.17 -4.97
C VAL A 53 -2.11 15.51 -3.67
N LEU A 54 -3.39 15.67 -3.31
CA LEU A 54 -3.95 15.07 -2.10
C LEU A 54 -3.92 13.54 -2.15
N GLN A 55 -4.24 12.93 -3.30
CA GLN A 55 -4.14 11.49 -3.54
C GLN A 55 -2.72 10.99 -3.31
N LYS A 56 -1.74 11.62 -3.94
CA LYS A 56 -0.32 11.22 -3.82
C LYS A 56 0.21 11.42 -2.40
N LEU A 57 -0.23 12.45 -1.71
CA LEU A 57 0.10 12.68 -0.30
C LEU A 57 -0.48 11.58 0.59
N ALA A 58 -1.77 11.30 0.49
CA ALA A 58 -2.42 10.25 1.28
C ALA A 58 -1.80 8.87 1.00
N ASP A 59 -1.59 8.52 -0.27
CA ASP A 59 -0.96 7.27 -0.70
C ASP A 59 0.47 7.14 -0.15
N SER A 60 1.26 8.21 -0.17
CA SER A 60 2.63 8.18 0.35
C SER A 60 2.67 7.81 1.84
N TYR A 61 1.76 8.37 2.65
CA TYR A 61 1.61 7.98 4.05
C TYR A 61 1.07 6.56 4.21
N TYR A 62 0.08 6.17 3.40
CA TYR A 62 -0.51 4.83 3.43
C TYR A 62 0.53 3.74 3.20
N PHE A 63 1.39 3.90 2.18
CA PHE A 63 2.42 2.92 1.83
C PHE A 63 3.58 2.88 2.83
N LYS A 64 3.74 3.93 3.65
CA LYS A 64 4.66 3.97 4.81
C LYS A 64 4.03 3.41 6.09
N SER A 65 2.77 2.94 6.04
CA SER A 65 1.99 2.52 7.21
C SER A 65 1.75 3.63 8.24
N GLU A 66 1.88 4.90 7.83
CA GLU A 66 1.56 6.07 8.63
C GLU A 66 0.05 6.37 8.52
N TYR A 67 -0.76 5.43 9.00
CA TYR A 67 -2.20 5.37 8.69
C TYR A 67 -3.02 6.55 9.23
N ALA A 68 -2.60 7.17 10.33
CA ALA A 68 -3.27 8.36 10.86
C ALA A 68 -3.17 9.54 9.88
N GLU A 69 -1.98 9.80 9.34
CA GLU A 69 -1.76 10.84 8.34
C GLU A 69 -2.40 10.49 7.00
N ALA A 70 -2.29 9.22 6.57
CA ALA A 70 -2.95 8.75 5.35
C ALA A 70 -4.46 9.01 5.41
N LEU A 71 -5.11 8.63 6.51
CA LEU A 71 -6.54 8.82 6.70
C LEU A 71 -6.92 10.30 6.67
N ARG A 72 -6.15 11.17 7.36
CA ARG A 72 -6.39 12.61 7.36
C ARG A 72 -6.43 13.18 5.93
N TRP A 73 -5.45 12.81 5.11
CA TRP A 73 -5.37 13.32 3.73
C TRP A 73 -6.39 12.70 2.79
N TYR A 74 -6.77 11.43 2.98
CA TYR A 74 -7.90 10.85 2.26
C TYR A 74 -9.22 11.56 2.61
N GLN A 75 -9.45 11.87 3.89
CA GLN A 75 -10.65 12.62 4.29
C GLN A 75 -10.67 14.02 3.68
N GLU A 76 -9.53 14.72 3.64
CA GLU A 76 -9.45 16.00 2.97
C GLU A 76 -9.76 15.89 1.47
N LEU A 77 -9.19 14.88 0.80
CA LEU A 77 -9.48 14.58 -0.61
C LEU A 77 -10.98 14.37 -0.84
N PHE A 78 -11.65 13.54 -0.04
CA PHE A 78 -13.08 13.25 -0.19
C PHE A 78 -13.95 14.48 0.09
N SER A 79 -13.57 15.30 1.06
CA SER A 79 -14.31 16.53 1.39
C SER A 79 -14.16 17.62 0.32
N SER A 80 -12.98 17.72 -0.30
CA SER A 80 -12.68 18.74 -1.31
C SER A 80 -13.18 18.34 -2.69
N TYR A 81 -13.20 17.04 -2.97
CA TYR A 81 -13.54 16.48 -4.27
C TYR A 81 -14.52 15.31 -4.13
N PRO A 82 -15.74 15.57 -3.62
CA PRO A 82 -16.72 14.51 -3.40
C PRO A 82 -17.09 13.82 -4.72
N ASN A 83 -17.26 12.51 -4.67
CA ASN A 83 -17.49 11.66 -5.84
C ASN A 83 -18.71 12.10 -6.66
N GLU A 84 -19.76 12.61 -6.01
CA GLU A 84 -20.97 13.09 -6.67
C GLU A 84 -20.72 14.30 -7.59
N ALA A 85 -19.74 15.14 -7.24
CA ALA A 85 -19.35 16.30 -8.02
C ALA A 85 -18.17 16.02 -8.95
N TYR A 86 -17.32 15.04 -8.62
CA TYR A 86 -16.08 14.71 -9.34
C TYR A 86 -15.94 13.20 -9.59
N PRO A 87 -16.89 12.56 -10.31
CA PRO A 87 -16.95 11.11 -10.43
C PRO A 87 -15.76 10.49 -11.17
N GLU A 88 -15.08 11.27 -12.03
CA GLU A 88 -13.88 10.82 -12.76
C GLU A 88 -12.59 11.01 -11.95
N THR A 89 -12.65 11.66 -10.78
CA THR A 89 -11.48 12.02 -9.98
C THR A 89 -11.14 11.01 -8.90
N LEU A 90 -12.15 10.32 -8.35
CA LEU A 90 -11.99 9.38 -7.24
C LEU A 90 -12.27 7.95 -7.71
N SER A 91 -11.24 7.10 -7.66
CA SER A 91 -11.46 5.66 -7.65
C SER A 91 -11.92 5.20 -6.27
N GLU A 92 -12.78 4.20 -6.26
CA GLU A 92 -13.22 3.44 -5.11
C GLU A 92 -12.04 2.95 -4.24
N ASP A 93 -10.89 2.63 -4.84
CA ASP A 93 -9.69 2.14 -4.14
C ASP A 93 -9.22 3.09 -3.03
N TYR A 94 -9.45 4.39 -3.18
CA TYR A 94 -9.11 5.37 -2.15
C TYR A 94 -9.98 5.21 -0.90
N TYR A 95 -11.27 4.90 -1.05
CA TYR A 95 -12.14 4.58 0.09
C TYR A 95 -11.73 3.28 0.78
N LEU A 96 -11.29 2.27 0.02
CA LEU A 96 -10.76 1.03 0.59
C LEU A 96 -9.48 1.27 1.41
N ARG A 97 -8.54 2.07 0.89
CA ARG A 97 -7.29 2.43 1.61
C ARG A 97 -7.57 3.28 2.84
N ALA A 98 -8.50 4.23 2.75
CA ALA A 98 -8.96 5.01 3.88
C ALA A 98 -9.61 4.14 4.95
N ALA A 99 -10.49 3.20 4.56
CA ALA A 99 -11.12 2.25 5.47
C ALA A 99 -10.07 1.40 6.21
N ARG A 100 -9.08 0.87 5.49
CA ARG A 100 -7.95 0.13 6.08
C ARG A 100 -7.14 0.98 7.05
N SER A 101 -6.90 2.24 6.71
CA SER A 101 -6.19 3.19 7.58
C SER A 101 -6.98 3.44 8.87
N ALA A 102 -8.28 3.70 8.76
CA ALA A 102 -9.18 3.85 9.91
C ALA A 102 -9.22 2.60 10.79
N LYS A 103 -9.31 1.40 10.19
CA LYS A 103 -9.26 0.12 10.92
C LYS A 103 -7.92 -0.06 11.65
N ALA A 104 -6.80 0.29 11.01
CA ALA A 104 -5.46 0.17 11.59
C ALA A 104 -5.26 1.08 12.82
N ILE A 105 -5.89 2.26 12.84
CA ILE A 105 -5.88 3.16 14.00
C ILE A 105 -7.05 2.91 14.97
N SER A 106 -7.72 1.76 14.86
CA SER A 106 -8.85 1.35 15.70
C SER A 106 -10.12 2.23 15.63
N ASN A 107 -10.24 3.08 14.60
CA ASN A 107 -11.48 3.82 14.34
C ASN A 107 -12.46 2.94 13.54
N LYS A 108 -13.12 2.03 14.25
CA LYS A 108 -14.00 1.00 13.65
C LYS A 108 -15.24 1.58 12.96
N GLU A 109 -15.84 2.61 13.54
CA GLU A 109 -17.05 3.23 13.01
C GLU A 109 -16.79 3.85 11.63
N LEU A 110 -15.75 4.68 11.54
CA LEU A 110 -15.33 5.28 10.27
C LEU A 110 -14.85 4.23 9.27
N ALA A 111 -14.17 3.17 9.73
CA ALA A 111 -13.75 2.07 8.87
C ALA A 111 -14.95 1.37 8.20
N VAL A 112 -16.04 1.15 8.93
CA VAL A 112 -17.29 0.55 8.41
C VAL A 112 -17.99 1.50 7.45
N GLU A 113 -18.01 2.81 7.75
CA GLU A 113 -18.56 3.82 6.85
C GLU A 113 -17.81 3.83 5.50
N LEU A 114 -16.49 3.90 5.53
CA LEU A 114 -15.64 4.00 4.34
C LEU A 114 -15.69 2.73 3.47
N ILE A 115 -15.74 1.54 4.07
CA ILE A 115 -15.92 0.30 3.28
C ILE A 115 -17.33 0.22 2.66
N GLY A 116 -18.32 0.83 3.30
CA GLY A 116 -19.66 1.02 2.72
C GLY A 116 -19.63 1.89 1.47
N GLN A 117 -18.89 3.01 1.50
CA GLN A 117 -18.69 3.88 0.33
C GLN A 117 -17.97 3.16 -0.80
N TYR A 118 -16.90 2.42 -0.48
CA TYR A 118 -16.21 1.55 -1.45
C TYR A 118 -17.20 0.59 -2.13
N SER A 119 -18.07 -0.08 -1.35
CA SER A 119 -19.09 -0.97 -1.90
C SER A 119 -20.12 -0.25 -2.77
N ALA A 120 -20.55 0.96 -2.38
CA ALA A 120 -21.53 1.74 -3.13
C ALA A 120 -20.99 2.21 -4.49
N MET A 121 -19.68 2.42 -4.59
CA MET A 121 -18.98 2.76 -5.83
C MET A 121 -18.69 1.54 -6.73
N GLY A 122 -19.18 0.35 -6.37
CA GLY A 122 -18.99 -0.87 -7.17
C GLY A 122 -17.76 -1.69 -6.79
N GLY A 123 -17.14 -1.43 -5.63
CA GLY A 123 -16.02 -2.20 -5.12
C GLY A 123 -16.30 -3.69 -4.95
N ASP A 124 -15.25 -4.51 -4.96
CA ASP A 124 -15.35 -5.98 -4.92
C ASP A 124 -16.07 -6.45 -3.63
N PRO A 125 -17.25 -7.10 -3.74
CA PRO A 125 -17.98 -7.61 -2.59
C PRO A 125 -17.16 -8.58 -1.72
N LYS A 126 -16.18 -9.30 -2.30
CA LYS A 126 -15.30 -10.19 -1.54
C LYS A 126 -14.37 -9.41 -0.61
N LEU A 127 -13.86 -8.26 -1.07
CA LEU A 127 -13.03 -7.38 -0.24
C LEU A 127 -13.84 -6.75 0.89
N VAL A 128 -15.08 -6.36 0.63
CA VAL A 128 -16.01 -5.86 1.66
C VAL A 128 -16.26 -6.93 2.73
N GLN A 129 -16.60 -8.15 2.31
CA GLN A 129 -16.84 -9.26 3.24
C GLN A 129 -15.59 -9.63 4.04
N ALA A 130 -14.41 -9.63 3.42
CA ALA A 130 -13.15 -9.89 4.10
C ALA A 130 -12.81 -8.79 5.11
N PHE A 131 -13.15 -7.53 4.80
CA PHE A 131 -12.89 -6.40 5.67
C PHE A 131 -13.73 -6.39 6.95
N LEU A 132 -14.98 -6.85 6.87
CA LEU A 132 -15.93 -6.89 7.99
C LEU A 132 -15.76 -8.09 8.94
N LYS A 133 -14.90 -9.05 8.57
CA LYS A 133 -14.45 -10.12 9.47
C LYS A 133 -13.36 -9.61 10.42
#